data_AF-A0A812KJ38-F1
#
_entry.id   AF-A0A812KJ38-F1
#
_cell.length_a   1.000
_cell.length_b   1.000
_cell.length_c   1.000
_cell.angle_alpha   90.00
_cell.angle_beta   90.00
_cell.angle_gamma   90.00
#
_symmetry.space_group_name_H-M   'P 1'
#
loop_
_entity.id
_entity.type
_entity.pdbx_description
1 polymer ?
#
loop_
_entity_poly.entity_id
_entity_poly.type
_entity_poly.pdbx_seq_one_letter_code
_entity_poly.pdbx_strand_id
1 'polypeptide(L)'
;EAQAVFERAVVAERGSNSGAEVVHAELPAERWGVSKEQLRDFEERVRQRLAERLLVNSSRSECKKQGIPYYRDEKFRDPVVGPNMHQVNTAFIRPTTEQTDPFHGISRLSYALNCNPYGLKCDLFISHAWAEGVFELTGTVLENWPEDCDAAYICALANPQNLPNFLRALIQNPLSSPFFQVLLRQPKQMLMVANANVPIHSRLWCVFEAHCARHLAVHTAVVGDPTNFVTNAGASKSAKRAIRRAVEARRREIAINDAAEQAAMDMDIIAAGIYSRRYDRWSKRAQQSAYKATQSMKRALDVRLASCSSAEDADAIWRFISGHADEINAMICELIIQDQISRTPSGPYKLTWYPGQDAIEGICSLFS
;
A
#
# COMPACT_ATOMS: atom_id res chain seq x y z
N GLU A 1 17.71 -5.21 -23.45
CA GLU A 1 18.29 -5.10 -22.09
C GLU A 1 17.88 -6.26 -21.20
N ALA A 2 16.59 -6.44 -20.86
CA ALA A 2 16.13 -7.54 -19.99
C ALA A 2 16.59 -8.94 -20.46
N GLN A 3 16.48 -9.23 -21.77
CA GLN A 3 16.99 -10.49 -22.32
C GLN A 3 18.48 -10.70 -22.03
N ALA A 4 19.31 -9.67 -22.17
CA ALA A 4 20.74 -9.77 -21.91
C ALA A 4 21.06 -10.01 -20.43
N VAL A 5 20.23 -9.49 -19.51
CA VAL A 5 20.31 -9.81 -18.07
C VAL A 5 20.06 -11.31 -17.85
N PHE A 6 19.02 -11.87 -18.47
CA PHE A 6 18.70 -13.29 -18.34
C PHE A 6 19.78 -14.18 -18.97
N GLU A 7 20.35 -13.81 -20.12
CA GLU A 7 21.48 -14.53 -20.73
C GLU A 7 22.69 -14.63 -19.78
N ARG A 8 23.03 -13.52 -19.09
CA ARG A 8 24.08 -13.53 -18.05
C ARG A 8 23.69 -14.37 -16.85
N ALA A 9 22.43 -14.27 -16.41
CA ALA A 9 21.93 -15.04 -15.28
C ALA A 9 21.94 -16.56 -15.55
N VAL A 10 21.65 -17.01 -16.77
CA VAL A 10 21.75 -18.42 -17.15
C VAL A 10 23.20 -18.93 -17.06
N VAL A 11 24.17 -18.10 -17.46
CA VAL A 11 25.59 -18.44 -17.31
C VAL A 11 25.96 -18.54 -15.83
N ALA A 12 25.52 -17.58 -15.00
CA ALA A 12 25.76 -17.58 -13.56
C ALA A 12 25.09 -18.76 -12.84
N GLU A 13 23.87 -19.15 -13.24
CA GLU A 13 23.15 -20.27 -12.66
C GLU A 13 23.95 -21.58 -12.82
N ARG A 14 24.51 -21.83 -14.00
CA ARG A 14 25.32 -23.03 -14.28
C ARG A 14 26.62 -23.07 -13.49
N GLY A 15 27.16 -21.93 -13.09
CA GLY A 15 28.42 -21.83 -12.35
C GLY A 15 28.25 -21.90 -10.83
N SER A 16 27.25 -21.20 -10.28
CA SER A 16 27.13 -20.96 -8.84
C SER A 16 25.71 -20.96 -8.28
N ASN A 17 24.68 -21.35 -9.06
CA ASN A 17 23.26 -21.24 -8.67
C ASN A 17 22.88 -19.82 -8.20
N SER A 18 23.49 -18.81 -8.82
CA SER A 18 23.30 -17.40 -8.49
C SER A 18 22.56 -16.63 -9.57
N GLY A 19 21.88 -17.32 -10.49
CA GLY A 19 21.17 -16.69 -11.60
C GLY A 19 20.12 -15.71 -11.11
N ALA A 20 19.33 -16.09 -10.10
CA ALA A 20 18.34 -15.18 -9.52
C ALA A 20 18.95 -13.94 -8.87
N GLU A 21 20.12 -14.03 -8.21
CA GLU A 21 20.81 -12.85 -7.67
C GLU A 21 21.22 -11.89 -8.80
N VAL A 22 21.75 -12.42 -9.91
CA VAL A 22 22.09 -11.61 -11.10
C VAL A 22 20.85 -10.92 -11.67
N VAL A 23 19.75 -11.65 -11.84
CA VAL A 23 18.51 -11.06 -12.37
C VAL A 23 18.03 -9.93 -11.47
N HIS A 24 17.96 -10.12 -10.15
CA HIS A 24 17.46 -9.07 -9.24
C HIS A 24 18.46 -7.95 -8.98
N ALA A 25 19.76 -8.16 -9.23
CA ALA A 25 20.76 -7.09 -9.13
C ALA A 25 20.71 -6.17 -10.36
N GLU A 26 20.44 -6.72 -11.54
CA GLU A 26 20.58 -6.00 -12.81
C GLU A 26 19.25 -5.62 -13.47
N LEU A 27 18.17 -6.36 -13.21
CA LEU A 27 16.85 -6.00 -13.72
C LEU A 27 16.18 -5.00 -12.76
N PRO A 28 15.81 -3.79 -13.22
CA PRO A 28 15.24 -2.77 -12.35
C PRO A 28 13.97 -3.23 -11.63
N ALA A 29 13.81 -2.83 -10.36
CA ALA A 29 12.72 -3.27 -9.50
C ALA A 29 11.33 -2.88 -10.03
N GLU A 30 11.23 -1.78 -10.79
CA GLU A 30 9.97 -1.40 -11.46
C GLU A 30 9.55 -2.41 -12.53
N ARG A 31 10.35 -3.42 -12.85
CA ARG A 31 9.99 -4.53 -13.74
C ARG A 31 9.60 -5.81 -13.00
N TRP A 32 9.52 -5.80 -11.66
CA TRP A 32 9.15 -6.98 -10.87
C TRP A 32 7.63 -7.04 -10.61
N GLY A 33 6.85 -6.73 -11.64
CA GLY A 33 5.39 -6.62 -11.55
C GLY A 33 4.67 -7.94 -11.77
N VAL A 34 3.46 -8.02 -11.21
CA VAL A 34 2.44 -9.03 -11.55
C VAL A 34 1.24 -8.34 -12.21
N SER A 35 0.65 -8.96 -13.23
CA SER A 35 -0.58 -8.46 -13.84
C SER A 35 -1.81 -8.73 -12.97
N LYS A 36 -2.93 -8.09 -13.30
CA LYS A 36 -4.22 -8.33 -12.63
C LYS A 36 -4.64 -9.79 -12.72
N GLU A 37 -4.45 -10.43 -13.87
CA GLU A 37 -4.75 -11.84 -14.12
C GLU A 37 -3.82 -12.77 -13.33
N GLN A 38 -2.53 -12.45 -13.25
CA GLN A 38 -1.58 -13.22 -12.45
C GLN A 38 -1.89 -13.15 -10.95
N LEU A 39 -2.41 -12.01 -10.47
CA LEU A 39 -2.86 -11.89 -9.09
C LEU A 39 -4.12 -12.73 -8.80
N ARG A 40 -5.05 -12.83 -9.76
CA ARG A 40 -6.21 -13.74 -9.67
C ARG A 40 -5.76 -15.21 -9.64
N ASP A 41 -4.86 -15.61 -10.54
CA ASP A 41 -4.30 -16.97 -10.57
C ASP A 41 -3.56 -17.30 -9.27
N PHE A 42 -2.78 -16.35 -8.75
CA PHE A 42 -2.12 -16.48 -7.45
C PHE A 42 -3.12 -16.78 -6.32
N GLU A 43 -4.21 -16.01 -6.23
CA GLU A 43 -5.26 -16.24 -5.23
C GLU A 43 -5.87 -17.64 -5.36
N GLU A 44 -6.26 -18.04 -6.57
CA GLU A 44 -6.89 -19.32 -6.84
C GLU A 44 -5.96 -20.49 -6.48
N ARG A 45 -4.68 -20.40 -6.81
CA ARG A 45 -3.69 -21.42 -6.45
C ARG A 45 -3.49 -21.52 -4.93
N VAL A 46 -3.56 -20.40 -4.20
CA VAL A 46 -3.54 -20.42 -2.73
C VAL A 46 -4.82 -21.09 -2.18
N ARG A 47 -6.00 -20.80 -2.74
CA ARG A 47 -7.26 -21.49 -2.41
C ARG A 47 -7.17 -22.99 -2.65
N GLN A 48 -6.61 -23.40 -3.78
CA GLN A 48 -6.40 -24.80 -4.11
C GLN A 48 -5.49 -25.48 -3.07
N ARG A 49 -4.37 -24.87 -2.69
CA ARG A 49 -3.45 -25.42 -1.67
C ARG A 49 -4.11 -25.58 -0.30
N LEU A 50 -5.00 -24.66 0.07
CA LEU A 50 -5.82 -24.80 1.29
C LEU A 50 -6.80 -25.98 1.18
N ALA A 51 -7.49 -26.13 0.06
CA ALA A 51 -8.44 -27.22 -0.18
C ALA A 51 -7.76 -28.59 -0.14
N GLU A 52 -6.55 -28.69 -0.69
CA GLU A 52 -5.70 -29.88 -0.68
C GLU A 52 -4.99 -30.14 0.67
N ARG A 53 -5.18 -29.25 1.65
CA ARG A 53 -4.51 -29.28 2.97
C ARG A 53 -2.97 -29.23 2.88
N LEU A 54 -2.44 -28.64 1.81
CA LEU A 54 -1.00 -28.37 1.64
C LEU A 54 -0.57 -27.06 2.30
N LEU A 55 -1.51 -26.16 2.60
CA LEU A 55 -1.29 -24.96 3.41
C LEU A 55 -2.00 -25.16 4.76
N VAL A 56 -1.23 -25.26 5.84
CA VAL A 56 -1.74 -25.55 7.19
C VAL A 56 -1.47 -24.40 8.15
N ASN A 57 -2.41 -24.15 9.06
CA ASN A 57 -2.20 -23.17 10.13
C ASN A 57 -1.28 -23.78 11.19
N SER A 58 -0.25 -23.05 11.61
CA SER A 58 0.62 -23.48 12.70
C SER A 58 -0.16 -23.53 14.01
N SER A 59 0.07 -24.56 14.81
CA SER A 59 -0.54 -24.67 16.14
C SER A 59 -0.05 -23.55 17.06
N ARG A 60 -0.85 -23.20 18.07
CA ARG A 60 -0.43 -22.24 19.13
C ARG A 60 0.90 -22.63 19.78
N SER A 61 1.12 -23.93 19.98
CA SER A 61 2.36 -24.45 20.55
C SER A 61 3.57 -24.24 19.64
N GLU A 62 3.42 -24.44 18.33
CA GLU A 62 4.50 -24.19 17.36
C GLU A 62 4.80 -22.71 17.24
N CYS A 63 3.77 -21.87 17.15
CA CYS A 63 3.93 -20.42 17.15
C CYS A 63 4.70 -19.93 18.38
N LYS A 64 4.34 -20.43 19.57
CA LYS A 64 5.04 -20.11 20.81
C LYS A 64 6.51 -20.55 20.80
N LYS A 65 6.82 -21.73 20.27
CA LYS A 65 8.21 -22.24 20.14
C LYS A 65 9.04 -21.38 19.18
N GLN A 66 8.42 -20.87 18.11
CA GLN A 66 9.08 -20.07 17.08
C GLN A 66 9.08 -18.56 17.40
N GLY A 67 8.42 -18.13 18.48
CA GLY A 67 8.30 -16.71 18.82
C GLY A 67 7.44 -15.91 17.83
N ILE A 68 6.58 -16.56 17.05
CA ILE A 68 5.70 -15.90 16.09
C ILE A 68 4.28 -15.75 16.66
N PRO A 69 3.56 -14.66 16.37
CA PRO A 69 2.17 -14.51 16.77
C PRO A 69 1.29 -15.62 16.17
N TYR A 70 0.43 -16.22 16.99
CA TYR A 70 -0.53 -17.21 16.51
C TYR A 70 -1.64 -16.56 15.68
N TYR A 71 -1.84 -17.06 14.47
CA TYR A 71 -2.92 -16.65 13.59
C TYR A 71 -4.17 -17.50 13.86
N ARG A 72 -5.31 -16.84 14.08
CA ARG A 72 -6.54 -17.51 14.51
C ARG A 72 -7.10 -18.43 13.42
N ASP A 73 -7.49 -19.65 13.78
CA ASP A 73 -8.07 -20.64 12.86
C ASP A 73 -9.31 -20.12 12.14
N GLU A 74 -10.13 -19.31 12.82
CA GLU A 74 -11.33 -18.73 12.22
C GLU A 74 -10.99 -17.82 11.05
N LYS A 75 -9.95 -16.98 11.20
CA LYS A 75 -9.48 -16.09 10.12
C LYS A 75 -8.76 -16.87 9.02
N PHE A 76 -7.95 -17.86 9.40
CA PHE A 76 -7.23 -18.71 8.45
C PHE A 76 -8.15 -19.43 7.47
N ARG A 77 -9.32 -19.90 7.95
CA ARG A 77 -10.31 -20.62 7.14
C ARG A 77 -11.39 -19.72 6.55
N ASP A 78 -11.37 -18.44 6.87
CA ASP A 78 -12.35 -17.49 6.35
C ASP A 78 -12.18 -17.36 4.83
N PRO A 79 -13.24 -17.52 4.02
CA PRO A 79 -13.13 -17.47 2.56
C PRO A 79 -12.83 -16.06 2.02
N VAL A 80 -13.07 -15.02 2.83
CA VAL A 80 -12.84 -13.60 2.53
C VAL A 80 -11.49 -13.13 3.07
N VAL A 81 -11.08 -13.59 4.26
CA VAL A 81 -9.79 -13.18 4.85
C VAL A 81 -8.64 -14.12 4.47
N GLY A 82 -8.77 -15.40 4.79
CA GLY A 82 -7.78 -16.42 4.48
C GLY A 82 -6.51 -16.41 5.35
N PRO A 83 -5.53 -17.26 5.01
CA PRO A 83 -4.23 -17.30 5.66
C PRO A 83 -3.49 -15.98 5.49
N ASN A 84 -2.61 -15.64 6.42
CA ASN A 84 -1.83 -14.41 6.27
C ASN A 84 -0.65 -14.56 5.30
N MET A 85 -0.11 -13.44 4.81
CA MET A 85 0.99 -13.46 3.85
C MET A 85 2.28 -14.11 4.35
N HIS A 86 2.56 -14.12 5.66
CA HIS A 86 3.68 -14.91 6.19
C HIS A 86 3.50 -16.41 5.92
N GLN A 87 2.29 -16.93 6.16
CA GLN A 87 1.97 -18.34 5.95
C GLN A 87 1.98 -18.71 4.48
N VAL A 88 1.39 -17.85 3.64
CA VAL A 88 1.40 -18.03 2.18
C VAL A 88 2.82 -17.98 1.63
N ASN A 89 3.67 -17.10 2.16
CA ASN A 89 5.06 -17.05 1.74
C ASN A 89 5.80 -18.37 2.02
N THR A 90 5.69 -18.87 3.26
CA THR A 90 6.37 -20.11 3.68
C THR A 90 5.84 -21.36 2.98
N ALA A 91 4.52 -21.49 2.83
CA ALA A 91 3.89 -22.72 2.37
C ALA A 91 3.62 -22.75 0.85
N PHE A 92 3.61 -21.58 0.19
CA PHE A 92 3.28 -21.49 -1.24
C PHE A 92 4.32 -20.74 -2.06
N ILE A 93 4.61 -19.47 -1.74
CA ILE A 93 5.50 -18.64 -2.58
C ILE A 93 6.89 -19.28 -2.64
N ARG A 94 7.54 -19.47 -1.49
CA ARG A 94 8.89 -20.03 -1.41
C ARG A 94 9.00 -21.42 -2.05
N PRO A 95 8.14 -22.41 -1.76
CA PRO A 95 8.21 -23.70 -2.44
C PRO A 95 7.97 -23.64 -3.96
N THR A 96 7.15 -22.69 -4.42
CA THR A 96 6.90 -22.50 -5.85
C THR A 96 8.09 -21.85 -6.54
N THR A 97 8.71 -20.86 -5.91
CA THR A 97 9.83 -20.12 -6.49
C THR A 97 11.19 -20.77 -6.26
N GLU A 98 11.32 -21.77 -5.39
CA GLU A 98 12.55 -22.57 -5.26
C GLU A 98 12.79 -23.42 -6.52
N GLN A 99 11.72 -23.75 -7.24
CA GLN A 99 11.78 -24.51 -8.47
C GLN A 99 12.44 -23.69 -9.58
N THR A 100 13.12 -24.40 -10.47
CA THR A 100 13.68 -23.85 -11.69
C THR A 100 12.58 -23.30 -12.60
N ASP A 101 12.72 -22.06 -13.07
CA ASP A 101 11.79 -21.48 -14.02
C ASP A 101 11.83 -22.24 -15.36
N PRO A 102 10.67 -22.45 -16.01
CA PRO A 102 10.60 -23.28 -17.20
C PRO A 102 11.18 -22.60 -18.46
N PHE A 103 11.47 -21.30 -18.42
CA PHE A 103 11.88 -20.52 -19.60
C PHE A 103 13.40 -20.46 -19.72
N HIS A 104 14.11 -20.21 -18.62
CA HIS A 104 15.54 -19.95 -18.61
C HIS A 104 16.34 -20.96 -17.80
N GLY A 105 15.69 -21.80 -17.00
CA GLY A 105 16.39 -22.76 -16.18
C GLY A 105 17.02 -22.15 -14.92
N ILE A 106 16.49 -21.02 -14.41
CA ILE A 106 16.97 -20.31 -13.23
C ILE A 106 16.06 -20.61 -12.04
N SER A 107 16.63 -21.04 -10.92
CA SER A 107 15.90 -21.26 -9.67
C SER A 107 15.82 -19.98 -8.81
N ARG A 108 14.90 -19.92 -7.83
CA ARG A 108 14.83 -18.86 -6.81
C ARG A 108 14.51 -17.46 -7.31
N LEU A 109 13.93 -17.33 -8.50
CA LEU A 109 13.35 -16.07 -8.96
C LEU A 109 12.21 -15.62 -8.02
N SER A 110 11.89 -14.33 -7.96
CA SER A 110 10.66 -13.90 -7.29
C SER A 110 9.43 -14.46 -8.01
N TYR A 111 8.26 -14.47 -7.35
CA TYR A 111 7.04 -14.96 -7.98
C TYR A 111 6.72 -14.14 -9.26
N ALA A 112 6.90 -12.83 -9.19
CA ALA A 112 6.72 -11.92 -10.32
C ALA A 112 7.61 -12.28 -11.51
N LEU A 113 8.91 -12.53 -11.29
CA LEU A 113 9.85 -12.86 -12.35
C LEU A 113 9.75 -14.30 -12.85
N ASN A 114 9.22 -15.22 -12.02
CA ASN A 114 8.86 -16.56 -12.47
C ASN A 114 7.65 -16.52 -13.42
N CYS A 115 6.71 -15.59 -13.20
CA CYS A 115 5.58 -15.36 -14.11
C CYS A 115 5.96 -14.54 -15.35
N ASN A 116 6.89 -13.59 -15.20
CA ASN A 116 7.27 -12.63 -16.22
C ASN A 116 8.80 -12.63 -16.40
N PRO A 117 9.35 -13.57 -17.18
CA PRO A 117 10.79 -13.83 -17.23
C PRO A 117 11.59 -12.81 -18.06
N TYR A 118 10.99 -11.67 -18.42
CA TYR A 118 11.69 -10.46 -18.89
C TYR A 118 11.28 -9.20 -18.12
N GLY A 119 10.61 -9.42 -16.99
CA GLY A 119 9.97 -8.40 -16.18
C GLY A 119 8.71 -7.84 -16.81
N LEU A 120 7.84 -7.30 -15.95
CA LEU A 120 6.62 -6.60 -16.30
C LEU A 120 6.63 -5.25 -15.58
N LYS A 121 6.52 -4.16 -16.34
CA LYS A 121 6.65 -2.80 -15.80
C LYS A 121 5.48 -2.50 -14.86
N CYS A 122 5.81 -2.07 -13.64
CA CYS A 122 4.87 -1.72 -12.59
C CYS A 122 4.29 -0.33 -12.85
N ASP A 123 2.98 -0.28 -13.08
CA ASP A 123 2.20 0.95 -13.10
C ASP A 123 1.56 1.24 -11.73
N LEU A 124 1.44 0.20 -10.90
CA LEU A 124 0.78 0.23 -9.61
C LEU A 124 1.76 -0.19 -8.51
N PHE A 125 1.78 0.53 -7.39
CA PHE A 125 2.50 0.14 -6.18
C PHE A 125 1.51 -0.26 -5.10
N ILE A 126 1.65 -1.45 -4.52
CA ILE A 126 0.76 -1.93 -3.46
C ILE A 126 1.50 -1.91 -2.12
N SER A 127 1.09 -0.99 -1.23
CA SER A 127 1.53 -0.97 0.16
C SER A 127 0.57 -1.77 1.03
N HIS A 128 1.11 -2.79 1.67
CA HIS A 128 0.31 -3.85 2.31
C HIS A 128 1.03 -4.43 3.53
N ALA A 129 0.30 -5.12 4.40
CA ALA A 129 0.88 -5.69 5.61
C ALA A 129 1.06 -7.21 5.51
N TRP A 130 2.22 -7.73 5.89
CA TRP A 130 2.47 -9.18 5.86
C TRP A 130 1.55 -10.03 6.78
N ALA A 131 0.93 -9.40 7.78
CA ALA A 131 -0.02 -10.09 8.66
C ALA A 131 -1.48 -10.02 8.14
N GLU A 132 -1.74 -9.38 7.00
CA GLU A 132 -3.06 -9.35 6.37
C GLU A 132 -3.43 -10.71 5.78
N GLY A 133 -4.73 -10.97 5.66
CA GLY A 133 -5.24 -12.16 5.00
C GLY A 133 -5.06 -12.05 3.48
N VAL A 134 -4.54 -13.10 2.84
CA VAL A 134 -4.24 -13.08 1.41
C VAL A 134 -5.48 -12.87 0.55
N PHE A 135 -6.64 -13.40 0.92
CA PHE A 135 -7.88 -13.25 0.17
C PHE A 135 -8.46 -11.84 0.32
N GLU A 136 -8.31 -11.25 1.50
CA GLU A 136 -8.72 -9.86 1.75
C GLU A 136 -7.83 -8.92 0.94
N LEU A 137 -6.52 -9.16 0.93
CA LEU A 137 -5.55 -8.41 0.11
C LEU A 137 -5.90 -8.49 -1.37
N THR A 138 -5.93 -9.70 -1.93
CA THR A 138 -6.12 -9.89 -3.38
C THR A 138 -7.49 -9.40 -3.81
N GLY A 139 -8.55 -9.72 -3.07
CA GLY A 139 -9.90 -9.23 -3.34
C GLY A 139 -9.96 -7.70 -3.36
N THR A 140 -9.44 -7.03 -2.33
CA THR A 140 -9.44 -5.57 -2.25
C THR A 140 -8.63 -4.95 -3.38
N VAL A 141 -7.45 -5.49 -3.69
CA VAL A 141 -6.59 -4.99 -4.77
C VAL A 141 -7.26 -5.17 -6.13
N LEU A 142 -7.85 -6.34 -6.41
CA LEU A 142 -8.50 -6.64 -7.69
C LEU A 142 -9.74 -5.77 -7.95
N GLU A 143 -10.53 -5.50 -6.90
CA GLU A 143 -11.69 -4.61 -6.96
C GLU A 143 -11.32 -3.15 -7.21
N ASN A 144 -10.16 -2.71 -6.72
CA ASN A 144 -9.72 -1.32 -6.79
C ASN A 144 -8.55 -1.13 -7.78
N TRP A 145 -8.30 -2.11 -8.65
CA TRP A 145 -7.24 -2.07 -9.65
C TRP A 145 -7.59 -1.06 -10.77
N PRO A 146 -6.83 0.03 -10.96
CA PRO A 146 -7.13 1.04 -11.97
C PRO A 146 -7.09 0.48 -13.40
N GLU A 147 -8.03 0.90 -14.25
CA GLU A 147 -8.15 0.37 -15.62
C GLU A 147 -6.93 0.65 -16.49
N ASP A 148 -6.19 1.72 -16.20
CA ASP A 148 -5.00 2.16 -16.93
C ASP A 148 -3.69 1.59 -16.36
N CYS A 149 -3.74 0.66 -15.40
CA CYS A 149 -2.56 0.02 -14.82
C CYS A 149 -2.41 -1.43 -15.30
N ASP A 150 -1.27 -1.76 -15.92
CA ASP A 150 -1.05 -3.11 -16.44
C ASP A 150 -0.53 -4.09 -15.38
N ALA A 151 0.31 -3.60 -14.45
CA ALA A 151 0.95 -4.44 -13.45
C ALA A 151 1.22 -3.74 -12.13
N ALA A 152 1.30 -4.54 -11.07
CA ALA A 152 1.53 -4.10 -9.72
C ALA A 152 2.83 -4.65 -9.13
N TYR A 153 3.57 -3.78 -8.44
CA TYR A 153 4.60 -4.19 -7.49
C TYR A 153 3.93 -4.55 -6.16
N ILE A 154 4.05 -5.82 -5.75
CA ILE A 154 3.56 -6.34 -4.46
C ILE A 154 4.72 -7.02 -3.76
N CYS A 155 5.20 -6.49 -2.63
CA CYS A 155 6.51 -6.88 -2.12
C CYS A 155 6.68 -8.38 -1.83
N ALA A 156 5.61 -9.06 -1.39
CA ALA A 156 5.64 -10.49 -1.14
C ALA A 156 5.83 -11.32 -2.43
N LEU A 157 5.40 -10.80 -3.58
CA LEU A 157 5.49 -11.46 -4.88
C LEU A 157 6.69 -10.98 -5.71
N ALA A 158 7.08 -9.71 -5.55
CA ALA A 158 8.12 -9.06 -6.33
C ALA A 158 9.54 -9.35 -5.83
N ASN A 159 9.72 -9.45 -4.51
CA ASN A 159 11.05 -9.66 -3.92
C ASN A 159 11.48 -11.14 -3.93
N PRO A 160 12.78 -11.45 -3.99
CA PRO A 160 13.30 -12.82 -4.02
C PRO A 160 13.22 -13.50 -2.63
N GLN A 161 12.07 -14.10 -2.33
CA GLN A 161 11.77 -14.69 -1.01
C GLN A 161 12.67 -15.88 -0.61
N ASN A 162 13.36 -16.50 -1.57
CA ASN A 162 14.31 -17.61 -1.34
C ASN A 162 15.77 -17.16 -1.25
N LEU A 163 16.06 -15.86 -1.35
CA LEU A 163 17.40 -15.30 -1.24
C LEU A 163 17.51 -14.37 -0.02
N PRO A 164 17.39 -14.88 1.23
CA PRO A 164 17.24 -14.03 2.41
C PRO A 164 18.44 -13.10 2.68
N ASN A 165 19.66 -13.55 2.41
CA ASN A 165 20.86 -12.73 2.58
C ASN A 165 20.92 -11.60 1.55
N PHE A 166 20.62 -11.93 0.29
CA PHE A 166 20.55 -10.97 -0.80
C PHE A 166 19.41 -9.97 -0.59
N LEU A 167 18.21 -10.43 -0.20
CA LEU A 167 17.08 -9.57 0.14
C LEU A 167 17.41 -8.64 1.30
N ARG A 168 18.08 -9.13 2.34
CA ARG A 168 18.57 -8.30 3.45
C ARG A 168 19.52 -7.21 2.96
N ALA A 169 20.43 -7.53 2.04
CA ALA A 169 21.33 -6.55 1.43
C ALA A 169 20.57 -5.51 0.58
N LEU A 170 19.57 -5.96 -0.21
CA LEU A 170 18.74 -5.07 -1.03
C LEU A 170 18.01 -4.01 -0.21
N ILE A 171 17.49 -4.38 0.97
CA ILE A 171 16.68 -3.49 1.82
C ILE A 171 17.49 -2.79 2.91
N GLN A 172 18.80 -3.05 3.02
CA GLN A 172 19.64 -2.51 4.08
C GLN A 172 19.63 -0.98 4.12
N ASN A 173 19.61 -0.33 2.95
CA ASN A 173 19.39 1.09 2.83
C ASN A 173 18.00 1.34 2.22
N PRO A 174 17.08 2.02 2.95
CA PRO A 174 15.75 2.34 2.44
C PRO A 174 15.74 3.01 1.06
N LEU A 175 16.72 3.86 0.74
CA LEU A 175 16.80 4.55 -0.56
C LEU A 175 17.33 3.68 -1.71
N SER A 176 18.07 2.61 -1.43
CA SER A 176 18.45 1.63 -2.47
C SER A 176 17.45 0.48 -2.55
N SER A 177 16.48 0.43 -1.64
CA SER A 177 15.53 -0.67 -1.57
C SER A 177 14.66 -0.75 -2.83
N PRO A 178 14.25 -1.96 -3.26
CA PRO A 178 13.33 -2.13 -4.37
C PRO A 178 12.04 -1.30 -4.22
N PHE A 179 11.56 -1.11 -2.98
CA PHE A 179 10.38 -0.29 -2.66
C PHE A 179 10.56 1.15 -3.13
N PHE A 180 11.65 1.79 -2.72
CA PHE A 180 11.95 3.17 -3.09
C PHE A 180 12.25 3.29 -4.57
N GLN A 181 12.98 2.35 -5.16
CA GLN A 181 13.31 2.37 -6.58
C GLN A 181 12.06 2.33 -7.46
N VAL A 182 11.03 1.54 -7.10
CA VAL A 182 9.76 1.56 -7.82
C VAL A 182 9.07 2.92 -7.67
N LEU A 183 8.95 3.45 -6.44
CA LEU A 183 8.32 4.75 -6.20
C LEU A 183 9.05 5.92 -6.91
N LEU A 184 10.38 5.87 -6.97
CA LEU A 184 11.23 6.85 -7.65
C LEU A 184 10.93 6.91 -9.16
N ARG A 185 10.48 5.79 -9.75
CA ARG A 185 10.04 5.71 -11.14
C ARG A 185 8.61 6.21 -11.35
N GLN A 186 7.97 6.76 -10.31
CA GLN A 186 6.63 7.36 -10.33
C GLN A 186 5.59 6.43 -10.98
N PRO A 187 5.21 5.33 -10.32
CA PRO A 187 4.10 4.51 -10.80
C PRO A 187 2.84 5.40 -10.92
N LYS A 188 1.94 5.04 -11.85
CA LYS A 188 0.69 5.80 -12.09
C LYS A 188 -0.12 5.96 -10.81
N GLN A 189 -0.10 4.95 -9.94
CA GLN A 189 -0.78 5.00 -8.67
C GLN A 189 -0.13 4.10 -7.60
N MET A 190 -0.31 4.47 -6.33
CA MET A 190 -0.08 3.67 -5.15
C MET A 190 -1.42 3.35 -4.47
N LEU A 191 -1.64 2.08 -4.10
CA LEU A 191 -2.74 1.67 -3.23
C LEU A 191 -2.21 1.30 -1.85
N MET A 192 -2.76 1.94 -0.83
CA MET A 192 -2.59 1.59 0.57
C MET A 192 -3.75 0.69 1.00
N VAL A 193 -3.50 -0.59 1.25
CA VAL A 193 -4.56 -1.59 1.41
C VAL A 193 -4.86 -1.85 2.88
N ALA A 194 -6.00 -1.37 3.39
CA ALA A 194 -6.47 -1.70 4.73
C ALA A 194 -6.88 -3.18 4.84
N ASN A 195 -6.67 -3.77 6.02
CA ASN A 195 -7.04 -5.16 6.31
C ASN A 195 -7.51 -5.35 7.76
N ALA A 196 -8.30 -6.38 8.03
CA ALA A 196 -8.91 -6.62 9.33
C ALA A 196 -7.96 -7.22 10.38
N ASN A 197 -6.69 -7.47 10.04
CA ASN A 197 -5.71 -8.10 10.92
C ASN A 197 -4.84 -7.09 11.64
N VAL A 198 -4.30 -6.13 10.90
CA VAL A 198 -3.36 -5.15 11.41
C VAL A 198 -3.47 -3.85 10.64
N PRO A 199 -3.45 -2.69 11.31
CA PRO A 199 -3.31 -1.41 10.63
C PRO A 199 -2.01 -1.37 9.84
N ILE A 200 -2.06 -1.12 8.53
CA ILE A 200 -0.84 -1.18 7.70
C ILE A 200 0.24 -0.22 8.20
N HIS A 201 -0.14 0.94 8.72
CA HIS A 201 0.79 1.94 9.25
C HIS A 201 1.29 1.62 10.67
N SER A 202 0.98 0.43 11.20
CA SER A 202 1.75 -0.13 12.31
C SER A 202 3.06 -0.77 11.83
N ARG A 203 3.27 -0.88 10.50
CA ARG A 203 4.49 -1.37 9.87
C ARG A 203 5.31 -0.19 9.38
N LEU A 204 6.54 -0.09 9.86
CA LEU A 204 7.40 1.06 9.60
C LEU A 204 7.78 1.19 8.11
N TRP A 205 7.96 0.07 7.40
CA TRP A 205 8.15 0.06 5.95
C TRP A 205 6.96 0.69 5.20
N CYS A 206 5.71 0.42 5.60
CA CYS A 206 4.53 1.03 4.97
C CYS A 206 4.44 2.54 5.25
N VAL A 207 4.91 2.99 6.42
CA VAL A 207 5.03 4.42 6.74
C VAL A 207 6.08 5.10 5.86
N PHE A 208 7.22 4.42 5.63
CA PHE A 208 8.25 4.90 4.72
C PHE A 208 7.73 5.01 3.28
N GLU A 209 7.05 3.98 2.77
CA GLU A 209 6.42 4.00 1.45
C GLU A 209 5.43 5.17 1.31
N ALA A 210 4.59 5.40 2.32
CA ALA A 210 3.66 6.53 2.37
C ALA A 210 4.39 7.89 2.34
N HIS A 211 5.46 8.02 3.10
CA HIS A 211 6.32 9.20 3.10
C HIS A 211 6.94 9.43 1.72
N CYS A 212 7.53 8.42 1.10
CA CYS A 212 8.15 8.52 -0.22
C CYS A 212 7.13 8.87 -1.30
N ALA A 213 5.97 8.21 -1.34
CA ALA A 213 4.92 8.48 -2.32
C ALA A 213 4.45 9.94 -2.25
N ARG A 214 4.28 10.49 -1.04
CA ARG A 214 3.96 11.91 -0.85
C ARG A 214 5.05 12.83 -1.41
N HIS A 215 6.31 12.59 -1.07
CA HIS A 215 7.41 13.46 -1.49
C HIS A 215 7.68 13.36 -3.00
N LEU A 216 7.49 12.19 -3.58
CA LEU A 216 7.65 11.94 -5.02
C LEU A 216 6.40 12.28 -5.83
N ALA A 217 5.36 12.83 -5.19
CA ALA A 217 4.06 13.16 -5.79
C ALA A 217 3.39 11.99 -6.53
N VAL A 218 3.58 10.77 -6.04
CA VAL A 218 2.90 9.57 -6.55
C VAL A 218 1.43 9.64 -6.14
N HIS A 219 0.53 9.50 -7.12
CA HIS A 219 -0.91 9.48 -6.85
C HIS A 219 -1.23 8.30 -5.91
N THR A 220 -1.78 8.60 -4.74
CA THR A 220 -2.00 7.60 -3.68
C THR A 220 -3.48 7.51 -3.36
N ALA A 221 -3.99 6.29 -3.25
CA ALA A 221 -5.33 6.01 -2.74
C ALA A 221 -5.28 5.03 -1.57
N VAL A 222 -6.23 5.15 -0.66
CA VAL A 222 -6.48 4.15 0.39
C VAL A 222 -7.67 3.29 -0.04
N VAL A 223 -7.57 1.98 0.18
CA VAL A 223 -8.61 1.02 -0.21
C VAL A 223 -8.89 0.05 0.94
N GLY A 224 -10.08 -0.54 0.98
CA GLY A 224 -10.55 -1.40 2.08
C GLY A 224 -11.37 -0.66 3.13
N ASP A 225 -11.63 -1.27 4.29
CA ASP A 225 -12.37 -0.61 5.38
C ASP A 225 -11.49 0.46 6.06
N PRO A 226 -11.87 1.76 6.02
CA PRO A 226 -11.02 2.80 6.57
C PRO A 226 -10.78 2.71 8.09
N THR A 227 -11.67 2.02 8.81
CA THR A 227 -11.52 1.82 10.25
C THR A 227 -10.34 0.90 10.59
N ASN A 228 -9.85 0.15 9.61
CA ASN A 228 -8.69 -0.72 9.76
C ASN A 228 -7.35 0.04 9.68
N PHE A 229 -7.31 1.32 9.28
CA PHE A 229 -6.08 2.13 9.33
C PHE A 229 -5.73 2.64 10.73
N VAL A 230 -6.62 2.45 11.71
CA VAL A 230 -6.50 3.02 13.05
C VAL A 230 -5.46 2.25 13.86
N THR A 231 -4.31 2.85 14.15
CA THR A 231 -3.22 2.20 14.91
C THR A 231 -3.52 2.09 16.41
N ASN A 232 -4.35 2.98 16.97
CA ASN A 232 -4.73 2.92 18.37
C ASN A 232 -6.02 2.09 18.58
N ALA A 233 -5.87 0.84 19.03
CA ALA A 233 -6.98 -0.09 19.23
C ALA A 233 -8.10 0.46 20.16
N GLY A 234 -7.74 1.21 21.21
CA GLY A 234 -8.70 1.84 22.12
C GLY A 234 -9.53 2.96 21.47
N ALA A 235 -9.06 3.48 20.34
CA ALA A 235 -9.70 4.56 19.61
C ALA A 235 -10.65 4.09 18.50
N SER A 236 -10.69 2.80 18.12
CA SER A 236 -11.43 2.34 16.92
C SER A 236 -12.92 2.77 16.87
N LYS A 237 -13.68 2.61 17.96
CA LYS A 237 -15.08 3.10 18.03
C LYS A 237 -15.18 4.63 17.89
N SER A 238 -14.20 5.35 18.45
CA SER A 238 -14.10 6.80 18.33
C SER A 238 -13.71 7.20 16.90
N ALA A 239 -12.80 6.46 16.28
CA ALA A 239 -12.30 6.67 14.93
C ALA A 239 -13.41 6.49 13.89
N LYS A 240 -14.22 5.44 13.98
CA LYS A 240 -15.38 5.26 13.09
C LYS A 240 -16.34 6.45 13.16
N ARG A 241 -16.61 6.96 14.38
CA ARG A 241 -17.41 8.19 14.56
C ARG A 241 -16.70 9.43 14.04
N ALA A 242 -15.38 9.53 14.21
CA ALA A 242 -14.58 10.64 13.72
C ALA A 242 -14.55 10.69 12.19
N ILE A 243 -14.32 9.55 11.53
CA ILE A 243 -14.34 9.40 10.06
C ILE A 243 -15.72 9.81 9.54
N ARG A 244 -16.81 9.25 10.07
CA ARG A 244 -18.18 9.64 9.66
C ARG A 244 -18.42 11.14 9.79
N ARG A 245 -18.06 11.73 10.95
CA ARG A 245 -18.19 13.18 11.18
C ARG A 245 -17.33 14.01 10.22
N ALA A 246 -16.13 13.55 9.90
CA ALA A 246 -15.22 14.24 8.98
C ALA A 246 -15.80 14.22 7.55
N VAL A 247 -16.26 13.05 7.10
CA VAL A 247 -16.90 12.86 5.79
C VAL A 247 -18.17 13.71 5.68
N GLU A 248 -19.06 13.66 6.66
CA GLU A 248 -20.27 14.49 6.70
C GLU A 248 -19.94 15.99 6.69
N ALA A 249 -18.94 16.42 7.47
CA ALA A 249 -18.53 17.81 7.51
C ALA A 249 -17.96 18.27 6.17
N ARG A 250 -17.12 17.45 5.52
CA ARG A 250 -16.53 17.76 4.22
C ARG A 250 -17.56 17.77 3.10
N ARG A 251 -18.55 16.87 3.13
CA ARG A 251 -19.69 16.91 2.19
C ARG A 251 -20.52 18.17 2.34
N ARG A 252 -20.78 18.60 3.58
CA ARG A 252 -21.48 19.87 3.81
C ARG A 252 -20.69 21.04 3.27
N GLU A 253 -19.36 21.04 3.45
CA GLU A 253 -18.49 22.06 2.87
C GLU A 253 -18.58 22.09 1.35
N ILE A 254 -18.47 20.94 0.67
CA ILE A 254 -18.61 20.83 -0.80
C ILE A 254 -19.99 21.33 -1.25
N ALA A 255 -21.07 20.85 -0.65
CA ALA A 255 -22.43 21.26 -1.01
C ALA A 255 -22.68 22.75 -0.79
N ILE A 256 -22.07 23.34 0.25
CA ILE A 256 -22.10 24.78 0.50
C ILE A 256 -21.38 25.50 -0.64
N ASN A 257 -20.15 25.08 -0.98
CA ASN A 257 -19.36 25.69 -2.05
C ASN A 257 -20.06 25.62 -3.41
N ASP A 258 -20.55 24.43 -3.80
CA ASP A 258 -21.28 24.23 -5.05
C ASP A 258 -22.53 25.13 -5.14
N ALA A 259 -23.28 25.26 -4.04
CA ALA A 259 -24.44 26.16 -3.98
C ALA A 259 -24.06 27.64 -4.09
N ALA A 260 -22.87 28.03 -3.61
CA ALA A 260 -22.39 29.40 -3.75
C ALA A 260 -21.88 29.69 -5.17
N GLU A 261 -21.21 28.73 -5.80
CA GLU A 261 -20.81 28.85 -7.21
C GLU A 261 -22.05 28.99 -8.10
N GLN A 262 -23.07 28.14 -7.92
CA GLN A 262 -24.33 28.24 -8.65
C GLN A 262 -25.04 29.56 -8.39
N ALA A 263 -25.15 29.99 -7.13
CA ALA A 263 -25.78 31.27 -6.80
C ALA A 263 -25.01 32.47 -7.38
N ALA A 264 -23.67 32.40 -7.47
CA ALA A 264 -22.87 33.43 -8.11
C ALA A 264 -23.09 33.50 -9.63
N MET A 265 -23.41 32.38 -10.27
CA MET A 265 -23.79 32.34 -11.69
C MET A 265 -25.19 32.90 -11.94
N ASP A 266 -26.13 32.72 -10.99
CA ASP A 266 -27.56 33.05 -11.19
C ASP A 266 -27.98 34.46 -10.68
N MET A 267 -27.19 35.14 -9.84
CA MET A 267 -27.66 36.32 -9.08
C MET A 267 -27.22 37.70 -9.60
N ASP A 268 -28.14 38.66 -9.46
CA ASP A 268 -27.91 40.11 -9.55
C ASP A 268 -27.17 40.64 -8.30
N ILE A 269 -26.35 41.68 -8.46
CA ILE A 269 -25.23 42.09 -7.57
C ILE A 269 -25.65 42.30 -6.09
N ILE A 270 -26.89 42.72 -5.85
CA ILE A 270 -27.38 43.08 -4.50
C ILE A 270 -27.69 41.83 -3.65
N ALA A 271 -28.18 40.76 -4.26
CA ALA A 271 -28.51 39.54 -3.53
C ALA A 271 -27.23 38.77 -3.09
N ALA A 272 -26.14 38.91 -3.86
CA ALA A 272 -24.83 38.33 -3.54
C ALA A 272 -24.31 38.77 -2.16
N GLY A 273 -24.55 40.02 -1.73
CA GLY A 273 -24.03 40.56 -0.47
C GLY A 273 -24.65 39.98 0.80
N ILE A 274 -25.93 39.60 0.78
CA ILE A 274 -26.62 38.97 1.93
C ILE A 274 -26.29 37.48 1.99
N TYR A 275 -26.22 36.82 0.83
CA TYR A 275 -25.84 35.41 0.73
C TYR A 275 -24.39 35.20 1.16
N SER A 276 -23.46 36.08 0.77
CA SER A 276 -22.03 36.02 1.15
C SER A 276 -21.81 35.94 2.67
N ARG A 277 -22.47 36.77 3.50
CA ARG A 277 -22.26 36.74 4.96
C ARG A 277 -22.84 35.51 5.67
N ARG A 278 -23.93 34.92 5.14
CA ARG A 278 -24.47 33.66 5.67
C ARG A 278 -23.58 32.50 5.24
N TYR A 279 -23.16 32.50 3.98
CA TYR A 279 -22.24 31.55 3.40
C TYR A 279 -20.92 31.49 4.17
N ASP A 280 -20.26 32.62 4.41
CA ASP A 280 -18.99 32.67 5.15
C ASP A 280 -19.10 32.02 6.54
N ARG A 281 -20.22 32.25 7.23
CA ARG A 281 -20.46 31.66 8.56
C ARG A 281 -20.69 30.15 8.47
N TRP A 282 -21.39 29.68 7.45
CA TRP A 282 -21.61 28.26 7.24
C TRP A 282 -20.34 27.54 6.81
N SER A 283 -19.60 28.11 5.86
CA SER A 283 -18.30 27.62 5.41
C SER A 283 -17.30 27.53 6.58
N LYS A 284 -17.13 28.60 7.37
CA LYS A 284 -16.26 28.57 8.58
C LYS A 284 -16.69 27.49 9.60
N ARG A 285 -17.99 27.29 9.82
CA ARG A 285 -18.48 26.23 10.72
C ARG A 285 -18.24 24.83 10.16
N ALA A 286 -18.44 24.63 8.86
CA ALA A 286 -18.16 23.36 8.18
C ALA A 286 -16.66 23.04 8.25
N GLN A 287 -15.80 23.99 7.91
CA GLN A 287 -14.34 23.89 8.03
C GLN A 287 -13.90 23.57 9.47
N GLN A 288 -14.43 24.28 10.47
CA GLN A 288 -14.09 24.02 11.86
C GLN A 288 -14.56 22.63 12.31
N SER A 289 -15.72 22.16 11.84
CA SER A 289 -16.22 20.82 12.12
C SER A 289 -15.35 19.74 11.46
N ALA A 290 -14.97 19.94 10.20
CA ALA A 290 -14.07 19.06 9.47
C ALA A 290 -12.71 18.99 10.17
N TYR A 291 -12.12 20.14 10.50
CA TYR A 291 -10.87 20.24 11.26
C TYR A 291 -10.93 19.46 12.58
N LYS A 292 -11.96 19.67 13.41
CA LYS A 292 -12.12 18.93 14.68
C LYS A 292 -12.25 17.43 14.48
N ALA A 293 -12.96 16.99 13.43
CA ALA A 293 -13.12 15.58 13.12
C ALA A 293 -11.80 14.96 12.64
N THR A 294 -11.05 15.64 11.77
CA THR A 294 -9.70 15.24 11.34
C THR A 294 -8.74 15.17 12.52
N GLN A 295 -8.74 16.15 13.44
CA GLN A 295 -7.93 16.09 14.66
C GLN A 295 -8.30 14.91 15.56
N SER A 296 -9.59 14.54 15.62
CA SER A 296 -10.00 13.34 16.34
C SER A 296 -9.50 12.05 15.67
N MET A 297 -9.42 12.04 14.35
CA MET A 297 -8.89 10.92 13.58
C MET A 297 -7.37 10.79 13.70
N LYS A 298 -6.63 11.92 13.66
CA LYS A 298 -5.18 11.97 13.93
C LYS A 298 -4.80 11.40 15.30
N ARG A 299 -5.68 11.50 16.31
CA ARG A 299 -5.45 10.86 17.61
C ARG A 299 -5.62 9.34 17.60
N ALA A 300 -6.31 8.82 16.59
CA ALA A 300 -6.55 7.39 16.42
C ALA A 300 -5.51 6.75 15.48
N LEU A 301 -4.96 7.54 14.56
CA LEU A 301 -3.92 7.15 13.61
C LEU A 301 -2.62 7.87 13.96
N ASP A 302 -1.67 7.13 14.52
CA ASP A 302 -0.33 7.62 14.82
C ASP A 302 0.73 6.68 14.25
N VAL A 303 1.43 7.13 13.21
CA VAL A 303 2.54 6.39 12.59
C VAL A 303 3.77 6.26 13.47
N ARG A 304 3.87 7.01 14.57
CA ARG A 304 4.96 6.87 15.56
C ARG A 304 4.94 5.53 16.29
N LEU A 305 3.79 4.86 16.29
CA LEU A 305 3.61 3.53 16.87
C LEU A 305 4.04 2.42 15.91
N ALA A 306 4.48 2.76 14.69
CA ALA A 306 4.93 1.80 13.71
C ALA A 306 6.22 1.10 14.14
N SER A 307 6.33 -0.19 13.81
CA SER A 307 7.49 -1.01 14.14
C SER A 307 8.00 -1.79 12.93
N CYS A 308 9.25 -2.24 13.05
CA CYS A 308 9.88 -3.17 12.12
C CYS A 308 10.38 -4.40 12.91
N SER A 309 10.54 -5.53 12.23
CA SER A 309 11.12 -6.73 12.82
C SER A 309 12.64 -6.63 13.04
N SER A 310 13.33 -5.77 12.28
CA SER A 310 14.75 -5.46 12.47
C SER A 310 14.88 -4.07 13.09
N ALA A 311 15.70 -3.97 14.14
CA ALA A 311 16.03 -2.70 14.78
C ALA A 311 16.90 -1.83 13.84
N GLU A 312 17.80 -2.46 13.08
CA GLU A 312 18.64 -1.77 12.10
C GLU A 312 17.80 -1.14 10.98
N ASP A 313 16.83 -1.88 10.43
CA ASP A 313 15.87 -1.36 9.46
C ASP A 313 15.06 -0.21 10.08
N ALA A 314 14.65 -0.35 11.34
CA ALA A 314 13.88 0.68 12.02
C ALA A 314 14.66 1.98 12.17
N ASP A 315 15.91 1.90 12.64
CA ASP A 315 16.80 3.04 12.78
C ASP A 315 17.09 3.69 11.41
N ALA A 316 17.32 2.88 10.38
CA ALA A 316 17.55 3.38 9.03
C ALA A 316 16.33 4.14 8.49
N ILE A 317 15.13 3.60 8.64
CA ILE A 317 13.89 4.25 8.18
C ILE A 317 13.59 5.51 8.99
N TRP A 318 13.72 5.47 10.32
CA TRP A 318 13.43 6.62 11.17
C TRP A 318 14.33 7.82 10.86
N ARG A 319 15.56 7.61 10.37
CA ARG A 319 16.41 8.73 9.91
C ARG A 319 15.78 9.54 8.78
N PHE A 320 14.94 8.92 7.94
CA PHE A 320 14.28 9.59 6.82
C PHE A 320 12.92 10.19 7.21
N ILE A 321 12.16 9.51 8.08
CA ILE A 321 10.77 9.92 8.37
C ILE A 321 10.61 10.68 9.69
N SER A 322 11.65 10.74 10.54
CA SER A 322 11.60 11.49 11.80
C SER A 322 11.35 12.98 11.51
N GLY A 323 10.47 13.60 12.29
CA GLY A 323 9.98 14.97 12.05
C GLY A 323 8.78 15.05 11.10
N HIS A 324 8.51 14.04 10.28
CA HIS A 324 7.42 14.05 9.29
C HIS A 324 6.16 13.29 9.72
N ALA A 325 6.15 12.71 10.93
CA ALA A 325 5.06 11.86 11.39
C ALA A 325 3.67 12.54 11.36
N ASP A 326 3.57 13.83 11.74
CA ASP A 326 2.28 14.55 11.71
C ASP A 326 1.78 14.86 10.31
N GLU A 327 2.70 15.07 9.36
CA GLU A 327 2.40 15.29 7.96
C GLU A 327 1.88 13.99 7.32
N ILE A 328 2.55 12.87 7.61
CA ILE A 328 2.13 11.54 7.16
C ILE A 328 0.76 11.19 7.75
N ASN A 329 0.56 11.37 9.07
CA ASN A 329 -0.74 11.18 9.71
C ASN A 329 -1.83 12.03 9.05
N ALA A 330 -1.54 13.30 8.72
CA ALA A 330 -2.47 14.20 8.07
C ALA A 330 -2.86 13.72 6.66
N MET A 331 -1.87 13.35 5.86
CA MET A 331 -2.06 12.85 4.49
C MET A 331 -2.92 11.58 4.49
N ILE A 332 -2.63 10.60 5.36
CA ILE A 332 -3.44 9.37 5.41
C ILE A 332 -4.88 9.66 5.85
N CYS A 333 -5.08 10.53 6.84
CA CYS A 333 -6.43 10.92 7.28
C CYS A 333 -7.22 11.57 6.15
N GLU A 334 -6.57 12.41 5.34
CA GLU A 334 -7.18 13.06 4.20
C GLU A 334 -7.57 12.07 3.10
N LEU A 335 -6.67 11.15 2.73
CA LEU A 335 -6.96 10.10 1.77
C LEU A 335 -8.17 9.25 2.19
N ILE A 336 -8.27 8.90 3.47
CA ILE A 336 -9.42 8.18 4.02
C ILE A 336 -10.71 8.99 3.89
N ILE A 337 -10.68 10.28 4.18
CA ILE A 337 -11.86 11.14 4.03
C ILE A 337 -12.27 11.22 2.55
N GLN A 338 -11.31 11.37 1.63
CA GLN A 338 -11.55 11.47 0.19
C GLN A 338 -12.16 10.18 -0.38
N ASP A 339 -11.59 9.01 -0.06
CA ASP A 339 -12.15 7.71 -0.46
C ASP A 339 -13.60 7.53 0.01
N GLN A 340 -13.90 7.93 1.25
CA GLN A 340 -15.25 7.81 1.79
C GLN A 340 -16.24 8.79 1.16
N ILE A 341 -15.75 9.93 0.65
CA ILE A 341 -16.58 10.85 -0.12
C ILE A 341 -16.89 10.24 -1.50
N SER A 342 -15.89 9.69 -2.20
CA SER A 342 -16.07 9.16 -3.56
C SER A 342 -16.94 7.90 -3.64
N ARG A 343 -16.94 7.05 -2.60
CA ARG A 343 -17.75 5.81 -2.57
C ARG A 343 -19.25 6.01 -2.44
N THR A 344 -19.73 7.19 -2.07
CA THR A 344 -21.17 7.39 -1.82
C THR A 344 -21.85 7.87 -3.10
N PRO A 345 -22.93 7.22 -3.54
CA PRO A 345 -23.59 7.55 -4.79
C PRO A 345 -24.34 8.88 -4.65
N SER A 346 -23.64 9.98 -4.88
CA SER A 346 -24.23 11.30 -5.07
C SER A 346 -23.44 12.04 -6.15
N GLY A 347 -23.75 11.72 -7.42
CA GLY A 347 -23.32 12.49 -8.59
C GLY A 347 -21.94 12.12 -9.16
N PRO A 348 -21.67 12.50 -10.43
CA PRO A 348 -20.43 12.17 -11.13
C PRO A 348 -19.29 13.07 -10.65
N TYR A 349 -18.65 12.70 -9.53
CA TYR A 349 -17.41 13.37 -9.11
C TYR A 349 -16.20 12.55 -9.56
N LYS A 350 -15.41 13.14 -10.45
CA LYS A 350 -14.03 12.71 -10.73
C LYS A 350 -13.23 12.79 -9.44
N LEU A 351 -12.47 11.74 -9.11
CA LEU A 351 -11.46 11.76 -8.06
C LEU A 351 -10.54 12.98 -8.27
N THR A 352 -10.51 13.88 -7.27
CA THR A 352 -9.68 15.08 -7.32
C THR A 352 -8.23 14.72 -7.05
N TRP A 353 -7.41 14.89 -8.09
CA TRP A 353 -5.95 14.84 -8.05
C TRP A 353 -5.39 15.86 -7.04
N TYR A 354 -4.36 15.48 -6.29
CA TYR A 354 -3.58 16.37 -5.43
C TYR A 354 -2.33 16.84 -6.22
N PRO A 355 -2.25 18.11 -6.68
CA PRO A 355 -1.02 18.64 -7.23
C PRO A 355 0.01 18.81 -6.12
N GLY A 356 1.02 17.95 -6.08
CA GLY A 356 2.30 18.27 -5.44
C GLY A 356 3.20 18.96 -6.46
N GLN A 357 2.93 20.23 -6.81
CA GLN A 357 3.60 20.85 -7.97
C GLN A 357 4.80 21.76 -7.66
N ASP A 358 5.23 21.93 -6.41
CA ASP A 358 6.34 22.84 -6.07
C ASP A 358 7.60 22.15 -5.50
N ALA A 359 7.74 20.82 -5.57
CA ALA A 359 8.82 20.10 -4.86
C ALA A 359 9.94 19.51 -5.76
N ILE A 360 9.80 19.50 -7.09
CA ILE A 360 10.67 18.66 -7.94
C ILE A 360 12.13 19.15 -7.97
N GLU A 361 12.41 20.44 -7.80
CA GLU A 361 13.78 20.95 -7.86
C GLU A 361 14.60 20.76 -6.56
N GLY A 362 13.96 20.38 -5.45
CA GLY A 362 14.62 20.19 -4.14
C GLY A 362 14.81 18.74 -3.70
N ILE A 363 14.04 17.80 -4.26
CA ILE A 363 13.98 16.41 -3.75
C ILE A 363 15.31 15.66 -3.91
N CYS A 364 16.06 15.90 -4.99
CA CYS A 364 17.40 15.32 -5.10
C CYS A 364 18.32 15.76 -3.95
N SER A 365 18.18 16.99 -3.42
CA SER A 365 19.02 17.48 -2.31
C SER A 365 18.62 16.95 -0.93
N LEU A 366 17.39 16.47 -0.75
CA LEU A 366 16.90 15.86 0.49
C LEU A 366 17.35 14.40 0.67
N PHE A 367 17.70 13.73 -0.43
CA PHE A 367 18.11 12.33 -0.46
C PHE A 367 19.57 12.11 -0.92
N SER A 368 20.31 13.19 -1.18
CA SER A 368 21.77 13.20 -1.39
C SER A 368 22.47 13.52 -0.07
#